data_AF-A0A3C0XL29-F1
#
_entry.id   AF-A0A3C0XL29-F1
#
_cell.length_a   1.000
_cell.length_b   1.000
_cell.length_c   1.000
_cell.angle_alpha   90.00
_cell.angle_beta   90.00
_cell.angle_gamma   90.00
#
_symmetry.space_group_name_H-M   'P 1'
#
loop_
_entity.id
_entity.type
_entity.pdbx_description
1 polymer ?
#
loop_
_entity_poly.entity_id
_entity_poly.type
_entity_poly.pdbx_seq_one_letter_code
_entity_poly.pdbx_strand_id
1 'polypeptide(L)'
;MTDRVLTLTRVFDAPRALVWTAVTDPDHIVQWMFADDWESPFAETDLRAGGAFRIGMRPADHSLDGFVLDGTYREIVKPERIVQVIGDGRAMITTLGSP
;
A
#
# COMPACT_ATOMS: atom_id res chain seq x y z
N MET A 1 8.39 -14.21 -22.29
CA MET A 1 7.62 -13.95 -21.05
C MET A 1 6.97 -12.60 -21.22
N THR A 2 5.64 -12.54 -21.21
CA THR A 2 4.91 -11.28 -21.31
C THR A 2 4.83 -10.68 -19.92
N ASP A 3 5.55 -9.59 -19.66
CA ASP A 3 5.38 -8.83 -18.42
C ASP A 3 3.96 -8.26 -18.41
N ARG A 4 3.10 -8.84 -17.56
CA ARG A 4 1.73 -8.33 -17.36
C ARG A 4 1.81 -7.20 -16.34
N VAL A 5 1.66 -5.98 -16.82
CA VAL A 5 1.67 -4.76 -16.00
C VAL A 5 0.27 -4.16 -15.92
N LEU A 6 -0.14 -3.77 -14.73
CA LEU A 6 -1.32 -2.95 -14.49
C LEU A 6 -0.85 -1.56 -14.05
N THR A 7 -1.36 -0.50 -14.68
CA THR A 7 -1.04 0.90 -14.34
C THR A 7 -2.31 1.65 -14.00
N LEU A 8 -2.30 2.32 -12.85
CA LEU A 8 -3.38 3.18 -12.36
C LEU A 8 -2.85 4.59 -12.17
N THR A 9 -3.62 5.59 -12.61
CA THR A 9 -3.32 7.01 -12.34
C THR A 9 -4.55 7.69 -11.77
N ARG A 10 -4.36 8.48 -10.71
CA ARG A 10 -5.39 9.24 -10.02
C ARG A 10 -4.85 10.63 -9.68
N VAL A 11 -5.73 11.61 -9.73
CA VAL A 11 -5.46 12.99 -9.31
C VAL A 11 -6.23 13.22 -8.03
N PHE A 12 -5.55 13.71 -7.00
CA PHE A 12 -6.14 14.09 -5.73
C PHE A 12 -5.99 15.59 -5.57
N ASP A 13 -7.06 16.27 -5.17
CA ASP A 13 -7.02 17.67 -4.76
C ASP A 13 -6.46 17.77 -3.32
N ALA A 14 -5.19 17.38 -3.17
CA ALA A 14 -4.49 17.34 -1.90
C ALA A 14 -2.99 17.52 -2.11
N PRO A 15 -2.27 18.12 -1.14
CA PRO A 15 -0.81 18.18 -1.17
C PRO A 15 -0.18 16.77 -1.24
N ARG A 16 0.88 16.65 -2.04
CA ARG A 16 1.68 15.41 -2.18
C ARG A 16 2.08 14.78 -0.84
N ALA A 17 2.42 15.60 0.15
CA ALA A 17 2.79 15.13 1.48
C ALA A 17 1.63 14.42 2.22
N LEU A 18 0.38 14.85 2.01
CA LEU A 18 -0.78 14.18 2.61
C LEU A 18 -1.05 12.83 1.94
N VAL A 19 -0.96 12.78 0.61
CA VAL A 19 -1.09 11.51 -0.14
C VAL A 19 0.01 10.54 0.28
N TRP A 20 1.24 11.02 0.47
CA TRP A 20 2.33 10.22 1.02
C TRP A 20 1.98 9.62 2.37
N THR A 21 1.51 10.44 3.32
CA THR A 21 1.09 9.95 4.64
C THR A 21 -0.02 8.91 4.49
N ALA A 22 -1.03 9.17 3.66
CA ALA A 22 -2.14 8.23 3.47
C ALA A 22 -1.69 6.83 3.01
N VAL A 23 -0.65 6.74 2.18
CA VAL A 23 -0.15 5.46 1.66
C VAL A 23 1.04 4.87 2.43
N THR A 24 1.54 5.55 3.47
CA THR A 24 2.73 5.07 4.24
C THR A 24 2.54 4.99 5.73
N ASP A 25 1.58 5.72 6.30
CA ASP A 25 1.28 5.74 7.73
C ASP A 25 0.25 4.64 8.04
N PRO A 26 0.51 3.75 9.03
CA PRO A 26 -0.37 2.62 9.30
C PRO A 26 -1.76 3.07 9.76
N ASP A 27 -1.88 4.17 10.51
CA ASP A 27 -3.15 4.69 11.00
C ASP A 27 -4.03 5.18 9.86
N HIS A 28 -3.40 5.60 8.75
CA HIS A 28 -4.11 6.03 7.55
C HIS A 28 -4.38 4.87 6.59
N ILE A 29 -3.43 3.93 6.43
CA ILE A 29 -3.57 2.78 5.53
C ILE A 29 -4.83 1.97 5.85
N VAL A 30 -5.11 1.73 7.14
CA VAL A 30 -6.30 0.98 7.58
C VAL A 30 -7.63 1.64 7.21
N GLN A 31 -7.63 2.92 6.84
CA GLN A 31 -8.84 3.68 6.52
C GLN A 31 -9.27 3.55 5.05
N TRP A 32 -8.41 3.03 4.17
CA TRP A 32 -8.73 2.98 2.73
C TRP A 32 -8.25 1.72 2.00
N MET A 33 -7.34 0.94 2.58
CA MET A 33 -6.73 -0.21 1.88
C MET A 33 -7.61 -1.48 1.91
N PHE A 34 -8.87 -1.32 1.52
CA PHE A 34 -9.89 -2.37 1.46
C PHE A 34 -10.85 -2.14 0.29
N ALA A 35 -11.65 -3.16 -0.04
CA ALA A 35 -12.80 -3.05 -0.95
C ALA A 35 -14.08 -2.78 -0.14
N ASP A 36 -15.17 -2.34 -0.79
CA ASP A 36 -16.39 -1.87 -0.10
C ASP A 36 -16.92 -2.79 1.02
N ASP A 37 -17.01 -4.10 0.78
CA ASP A 37 -17.49 -5.09 1.76
C ASP A 37 -16.36 -5.69 2.64
N TRP A 38 -15.19 -5.08 2.63
CA TRP A 38 -13.99 -5.50 3.35
C TRP A 38 -13.52 -4.41 4.31
N GLU A 39 -12.72 -4.81 5.29
CA GLU A 39 -12.04 -3.92 6.21
C GLU A 39 -10.55 -4.26 6.33
N SER A 40 -9.77 -3.27 6.79
CA SER A 40 -8.35 -3.44 7.11
C SER A 40 -8.14 -3.37 8.63
N PRO A 41 -8.17 -4.51 9.35
CA PRO A 41 -8.10 -4.50 10.82
C PRO A 41 -6.78 -3.98 11.39
N PHE A 42 -5.68 -4.05 10.62
CA PHE A 42 -4.39 -3.51 11.04
C PHE A 42 -3.48 -3.22 9.85
N ALA A 43 -2.51 -2.34 10.08
CA ALA A 43 -1.35 -2.14 9.23
C ALA A 43 -0.09 -1.96 10.08
N GLU A 44 1.03 -2.51 9.62
CA GLU A 44 2.35 -2.39 10.22
C GLU A 44 3.33 -1.96 9.13
N THR A 45 4.23 -1.02 9.44
CA THR A 45 5.20 -0.50 8.47
C THR A 45 6.53 -0.13 9.13
N ASP A 46 7.61 -0.70 8.61
CA ASP A 46 8.98 -0.24 8.84
C ASP A 46 9.43 0.54 7.60
N LEU A 47 9.04 1.82 7.52
CA LEU A 47 9.14 2.64 6.30
C LEU A 47 10.59 3.07 5.98
N ARG A 48 11.41 2.12 5.56
CA ARG A 48 12.79 2.29 5.08
C ARG A 48 13.14 1.19 4.09
N ALA A 49 14.18 1.37 3.30
CA ALA A 49 14.68 0.30 2.44
C ALA A 49 15.05 -0.95 3.28
N GLY A 50 14.57 -2.11 2.83
CA GLY A 50 14.67 -3.40 3.51
C GLY A 50 13.67 -3.60 4.66
N GLY A 51 12.89 -2.59 5.04
CA GLY A 51 11.88 -2.71 6.08
C GLY A 51 10.64 -3.48 5.59
N ALA A 52 9.99 -4.18 6.51
CA ALA A 52 8.79 -4.97 6.21
C ALA A 52 7.50 -4.13 6.34
N PHE A 53 6.46 -4.56 5.64
CA PHE A 53 5.09 -4.10 5.88
C PHE A 53 4.12 -5.27 5.93
N ARG A 54 3.02 -5.10 6.65
CA ARG A 54 1.93 -6.09 6.76
C ARG A 54 0.61 -5.36 6.86
N ILE A 55 -0.39 -5.79 6.11
CA ILE A 55 -1.73 -5.19 6.10
C ILE A 55 -2.73 -6.34 6.18
N GLY A 56 -3.51 -6.37 7.26
CA GLY A 56 -4.60 -7.32 7.40
C GLY A 56 -5.77 -6.88 6.52
N MET A 57 -6.43 -7.83 5.86
CA MET A 57 -7.64 -7.60 5.08
C MET A 57 -8.63 -8.73 5.35
N ARG A 58 -9.89 -8.42 5.64
CA ARG A 58 -10.95 -9.43 5.81
C ARG A 58 -12.31 -8.88 5.38
N PRO A 59 -13.31 -9.75 5.09
CA PRO A 59 -14.69 -9.31 4.94
C PRO A 59 -15.18 -8.59 6.20
N ALA A 60 -15.89 -7.49 6.04
CA ALA A 60 -16.40 -6.69 7.16
C ALA A 60 -17.49 -7.42 7.96
N ASP A 61 -18.17 -8.40 7.34
CA ASP A 61 -19.16 -9.27 7.99
C ASP A 61 -18.53 -10.45 8.78
N HIS A 62 -17.20 -10.57 8.73
CA HIS A 62 -16.41 -11.62 9.37
C HIS A 62 -16.80 -13.05 8.95
N SER A 63 -17.35 -13.19 7.73
CA SER A 63 -17.75 -14.49 7.17
C SER A 63 -16.58 -15.43 6.85
N LEU A 64 -15.37 -14.87 6.68
CA LEU A 64 -14.11 -15.58 6.42
C LEU A 64 -12.96 -14.94 7.20
N ASP A 65 -11.89 -15.72 7.43
CA ASP A 65 -10.71 -15.28 8.22
C ASP A 65 -9.92 -14.12 7.57
N GLY A 66 -10.03 -13.93 6.25
CA GLY A 66 -9.29 -12.92 5.50
C GLY A 66 -7.87 -13.36 5.11
N PHE A 67 -6.99 -12.40 4.82
CA PHE A 67 -5.59 -12.62 4.47
C PHE A 67 -4.71 -11.44 4.91
N VAL A 68 -3.40 -11.64 4.87
CA VAL A 68 -2.41 -10.57 5.10
C VAL A 68 -1.71 -10.29 3.78
N LEU A 69 -1.70 -9.02 3.38
CA LEU A 69 -0.79 -8.53 2.35
C LEU A 69 0.51 -8.10 3.04
N ASP A 70 1.59 -8.82 2.77
CA ASP A 70 2.91 -8.51 3.30
C ASP A 70 3.99 -8.41 2.23
N GLY A 71 5.10 -7.80 2.61
CA GLY A 71 6.26 -7.65 1.75
C GLY A 71 7.34 -6.78 2.38
N THR A 72 8.24 -6.31 1.52
CA THR A 72 9.34 -5.41 1.91
C THR A 72 9.36 -4.16 1.06
N TYR A 73 9.79 -3.05 1.65
CA TYR A 73 10.13 -1.84 0.93
C TYR A 73 11.52 -1.99 0.29
N ARG A 74 11.59 -2.05 -1.03
CA ARG A 74 12.85 -2.06 -1.77
C ARG A 74 13.47 -0.66 -1.87
N GLU A 75 12.64 0.37 -2.04
CA GLU A 75 13.08 1.75 -2.23
C GLU A 75 12.05 2.70 -1.59
N ILE A 76 12.53 3.71 -0.87
CA ILE A 76 11.72 4.78 -0.27
C ILE A 76 12.39 6.11 -0.59
N VAL A 77 11.70 6.96 -1.35
CA VAL A 77 12.11 8.35 -1.60
C VAL A 77 10.94 9.23 -1.18
N LYS A 78 10.99 9.76 0.04
CA LYS A 78 9.92 10.61 0.57
C LYS A 78 9.95 12.01 -0.05
N PRO A 79 8.82 12.61 -0.47
CA PRO A 79 7.45 12.07 -0.53
C PRO A 79 7.01 11.66 -1.96
N GLU A 80 7.89 11.03 -2.73
CA GLU A 80 7.79 10.94 -4.19
C GLU A 80 7.63 9.52 -4.72
N ARG A 81 8.24 8.53 -4.06
CA ARG A 81 8.33 7.17 -4.60
C ARG A 81 8.42 6.11 -3.52
N ILE A 82 7.67 5.04 -3.74
CA ILE A 82 7.68 3.81 -2.93
C ILE A 82 7.81 2.64 -3.89
N VAL A 83 8.72 1.72 -3.58
CA VAL A 83 8.81 0.45 -4.27
C VAL A 83 8.69 -0.66 -3.27
N GLN A 84 7.68 -1.50 -3.44
CA GLN A 84 7.41 -2.67 -2.60
C GLN A 84 7.64 -3.94 -3.40
N VAL A 85 8.11 -4.98 -2.73
CA VAL A 85 8.10 -6.35 -3.22
C VAL A 85 7.20 -7.14 -2.30
N ILE A 86 6.07 -7.62 -2.84
CA ILE A 86 5.11 -8.44 -2.07
C ILE A 86 5.60 -9.89 -2.00
N GLY A 87 5.08 -10.67 -1.05
CA GLY A 87 5.61 -12.01 -0.71
C GLY A 87 5.80 -12.99 -1.88
N ASP A 88 5.07 -12.83 -3.00
CA ASP A 88 5.21 -13.66 -4.21
C ASP A 88 6.24 -13.13 -5.24
N GLY A 89 7.00 -12.10 -4.88
CA GLY A 89 8.08 -11.52 -5.69
C GLY A 89 7.63 -10.44 -6.67
N ARG A 90 6.32 -10.15 -6.79
CA ARG A 90 5.85 -9.04 -7.63
C ARG A 90 6.29 -7.70 -7.03
N ALA A 91 6.62 -6.76 -7.91
CA ALA A 91 6.96 -5.39 -7.53
C ALA A 91 5.77 -4.46 -7.72
N MET A 92 5.49 -3.63 -6.71
CA MET A 92 4.56 -2.51 -6.81
C MET A 92 5.36 -1.21 -6.75
N ILE A 93 5.07 -0.30 -7.70
CA ILE A 93 5.74 0.99 -7.81
C ILE A 93 4.68 2.07 -7.69
N THR A 94 4.80 2.89 -6.65
CA THR A 94 3.95 4.05 -6.43
C THR A 94 4.79 5.30 -6.60
N THR A 95 4.35 6.21 -7.48
CA THR A 95 4.97 7.52 -7.69
C THR A 95 3.96 8.62 -7.44
N LEU A 96 4.35 9.61 -6.64
CA LEU A 96 3.56 10.80 -6.37
C LEU A 96 4.21 11.99 -7.09
N GLY A 97 3.60 12.38 -8.20
CA GLY A 97 4.03 13.52 -8.99
C GLY A 97 3.88 14.84 -8.24
N SER A 98 4.59 15.86 -8.71
CA SER A 98 4.27 17.25 -8.37
C SER A 98 2.89 17.61 -8.93
N PRO A 99 2.12 18.48 -8.25
CA PRO A 99 0.87 19.01 -8.80
C PRO A 99 1.07 19.76 -10.12
#